data_AF-V4LP32-F1
#
_entry.id   AF-V4LP32-F1
#
_cell.length_a   1.000
_cell.length_b   1.000
_cell.length_c   1.000
_cell.angle_alpha   90.00
_cell.angle_beta   90.00
_cell.angle_gamma   90.00
#
_symmetry.space_group_name_H-M   'P 1'
#
loop_
_entity.id
_entity.type
_entity.pdbx_description
1 polymer ?
#
loop_
_entity_poly.entity_id
_entity_poly.type
_entity_poly.pdbx_seq_one_letter_code
_entity_poly.pdbx_strand_id
1 'polypeptide(L)'
;RLIAFSKKGTDSLSLYLEAVDLKALPSGLRRFVEYSITIVNQTCEELSVRRERRIWFDKNTPNWGWPDMISLFNLTAPNSGFLVNGGGVMVIAEVEALEVIDTLNPSQVAEISEDRAHDYSSSSDELQNKDDVAIEVNGFQVLHSQVTQVKAIFEKHPDLTSNFSLKNQQIKNAYMYALLDLIKTLCKAPKELTVEDLNKADNMLSDLIKAGFNLDWLRQKLDQGLDKQIAYDTRIRELEKQVKKRKLALTELEGDLEKEKAAASVATIFSD
;
A
#
# COMPACT_ATOMS: atom_id res chain seq x y z
N ARG A 1 -2.13 -18.98 13.17
CA ARG A 1 -3.49 -18.60 12.70
C ARG A 1 -3.66 -17.10 12.85
N LEU A 2 -4.13 -16.40 11.81
CA LEU A 2 -4.50 -14.99 11.92
C LEU A 2 -5.92 -14.89 12.49
N ILE A 3 -6.13 -13.98 13.43
CA ILE A 3 -7.42 -13.69 14.07
C ILE A 3 -7.70 -12.21 13.88
N ALA A 4 -8.88 -11.90 13.36
CA ALA A 4 -9.38 -10.54 13.18
C ALA A 4 -10.71 -10.38 13.89
N PHE A 5 -10.88 -9.30 14.65
CA PHE A 5 -12.17 -8.92 15.21
C PHE A 5 -12.22 -7.42 15.46
N SER A 6 -13.42 -6.86 15.45
CA SER A 6 -13.70 -5.55 16.04
C SER A 6 -14.17 -5.78 17.47
N LYS A 7 -13.47 -5.20 18.45
CA LYS A 7 -13.89 -5.27 19.85
C LYS A 7 -15.03 -4.28 20.06
N LYS A 8 -16.13 -4.73 20.70
CA LYS A 8 -17.25 -3.85 21.05
C LYS A 8 -16.74 -2.68 21.91
N GLY A 9 -17.03 -1.46 21.48
CA GLY A 9 -16.62 -0.22 22.16
C GLY A 9 -15.27 0.36 21.72
N THR A 10 -14.53 -0.32 20.84
CA THR A 10 -13.36 0.26 20.16
C THR A 10 -13.68 0.39 18.67
N ASP A 11 -13.63 1.60 18.13
CA ASP A 11 -13.79 1.86 16.69
C ASP A 11 -12.50 1.51 15.91
N SER A 12 -11.98 0.30 16.16
CA SER A 12 -10.76 -0.24 15.56
C SER A 12 -10.91 -1.70 15.14
N LEU A 13 -10.20 -2.06 14.08
CA LEU A 13 -9.91 -3.44 13.73
C LEU A 13 -8.71 -3.92 14.54
N SER A 14 -8.90 -5.01 15.29
CA SER A 14 -7.83 -5.69 16.02
C SER A 14 -7.33 -6.89 15.21
N LEU A 15 -6.01 -7.07 15.13
CA LEU A 15 -5.38 -8.21 14.45
C LEU A 15 -4.41 -8.92 15.38
N TYR A 16 -4.55 -10.24 15.48
CA TYR A 16 -3.70 -11.10 16.31
C TYR A 16 -3.20 -12.30 15.52
N LEU A 17 -1.97 -12.70 15.81
CA LEU A 17 -1.45 -14.01 15.46
C LEU A 17 -1.62 -14.93 16.67
N GLU A 18 -2.18 -16.11 16.42
CA GLU A 18 -2.32 -17.16 17.42
C GLU A 18 -1.53 -18.39 16.99
N ALA A 19 -0.70 -18.88 17.90
CA ALA A 19 0.00 -20.14 17.73
C ALA A 19 -0.98 -21.29 17.97
N VAL A 20 -1.20 -22.08 16.91
CA VAL A 20 -2.06 -23.28 16.95
C VAL A 20 -1.25 -24.42 17.56
N ASP A 21 -1.93 -25.41 18.15
CA ASP A 21 -1.34 -26.63 18.72
C ASP A 21 -0.45 -26.46 19.97
N LEU A 22 -0.43 -25.27 20.60
CA LEU A 22 0.25 -25.06 21.87
C LEU A 22 -0.29 -25.92 23.03
N LYS A 23 -1.54 -26.42 22.90
CA LYS A 23 -2.16 -27.31 23.91
C LYS A 23 -1.52 -28.70 23.98
N ALA A 24 -0.82 -29.13 22.92
CA ALA A 24 -0.13 -30.41 22.87
C ALA A 24 1.33 -30.33 23.36
N LEU A 25 1.84 -29.12 23.63
CA LEU A 25 3.22 -28.93 24.05
C LEU A 25 3.40 -29.23 25.54
N PRO A 26 4.56 -29.80 25.94
CA PRO A 26 4.94 -29.94 27.34
C PRO A 26 4.87 -28.60 28.08
N SER A 27 4.49 -28.63 29.36
CA SER A 27 4.51 -27.44 30.21
C SER A 27 5.91 -26.82 30.23
N GLY A 28 6.03 -25.57 29.79
CA GLY A 28 7.29 -24.84 29.78
C GLY A 28 7.93 -24.64 28.40
N LEU A 29 7.40 -25.25 27.33
CA LEU A 29 7.89 -24.97 25.98
C LEU A 29 7.48 -23.56 25.54
N ARG A 30 8.45 -22.77 25.09
CA ARG A 30 8.21 -21.45 24.48
C ARG A 30 8.80 -21.38 23.09
N ARG A 31 8.15 -20.64 22.21
CA ARG A 31 8.65 -20.35 20.86
C ARG A 31 8.89 -18.85 20.69
N PHE A 32 10.11 -18.48 20.34
CA PHE A 32 10.44 -17.11 19.98
C PHE A 32 10.12 -16.89 18.52
N VAL A 33 9.29 -15.88 18.26
CA VAL A 33 8.80 -15.58 16.94
C VAL A 33 8.97 -14.09 16.68
N GLU A 34 9.58 -13.77 15.56
CA GLU A 34 9.48 -12.47 14.93
C GLU A 34 8.35 -12.51 13.91
N TYR A 35 7.41 -11.59 14.00
CA TYR A 35 6.33 -11.54 13.02
C TYR A 35 5.90 -10.10 12.72
N SER A 36 5.44 -9.91 11.48
CA SER A 36 4.76 -8.71 11.03
C SER A 36 3.33 -9.01 10.61
N ILE A 37 2.44 -8.07 10.87
CA ILE A 37 1.10 -8.04 10.30
C ILE A 37 0.99 -6.73 9.50
N THR A 38 0.55 -6.84 8.26
CA THR A 38 0.35 -5.73 7.34
C THR A 38 -1.09 -5.69 6.89
N ILE A 39 -1.77 -4.56 7.12
CA ILE A 39 -3.02 -4.22 6.44
C ILE A 39 -2.64 -3.53 5.13
N VAL A 40 -2.90 -4.21 4.02
CA VAL A 40 -2.49 -3.76 2.70
C VAL A 40 -3.40 -2.63 2.24
N ASN A 41 -2.81 -1.49 1.91
CA ASN A 41 -3.48 -0.49 1.11
C ASN A 41 -3.38 -0.93 -0.36
N GLN A 42 -4.51 -1.38 -0.90
CA GLN A 42 -4.63 -2.02 -2.20
C GLN A 42 -4.44 -1.06 -3.37
N THR A 43 -4.41 0.25 -3.10
CA THR A 43 -4.15 1.29 -4.11
C THR A 43 -2.73 1.82 -4.06
N CYS A 44 -2.09 1.79 -2.88
CA CYS A 44 -0.85 2.49 -2.64
C CYS A 44 -0.06 1.79 -1.55
N GLU A 45 0.94 1.00 -1.92
CA GLU A 45 1.75 0.22 -0.97
C GLU A 45 2.28 1.09 0.18
N GLU A 46 2.65 2.33 -0.12
CA GLU A 46 3.20 3.27 0.87
C GLU A 46 2.25 3.60 2.01
N LEU A 47 0.95 3.50 1.76
CA LEU A 47 -0.08 3.76 2.76
C LEU A 47 -0.50 2.49 3.51
N SER A 48 0.13 1.34 3.22
CA SER A 48 -0.11 0.11 3.99
C SER A 48 0.38 0.27 5.42
N VAL A 49 -0.41 -0.24 6.37
CA VAL A 49 -0.09 -0.19 7.80
C VAL A 49 0.57 -1.50 8.19
N ARG A 50 1.87 -1.47 8.47
CA ARG A 50 2.65 -2.64 8.90
C ARG A 50 3.11 -2.45 10.34
N ARG A 51 2.92 -3.48 11.17
CA ARG A 51 3.51 -3.54 12.51
C ARG A 51 4.25 -4.85 12.68
N GLU A 52 5.33 -4.80 13.43
CA GLU A 52 6.19 -5.95 13.71
C GLU A 52 6.48 -6.06 15.20
N ARG A 53 6.67 -7.31 15.68
CA ARG A 53 7.20 -7.55 17.02
C ARG A 53 8.01 -8.83 17.05
N ARG A 54 8.83 -8.94 18.09
CA ARG A 54 9.45 -10.19 18.54
C ARG A 54 8.82 -10.58 19.86
N ILE A 55 8.36 -11.81 20.00
CA ILE A 55 7.65 -12.25 21.21
C ILE A 55 7.81 -13.74 21.45
N TRP A 56 7.68 -14.13 22.71
CA TRP A 56 7.57 -15.54 23.12
C TRP A 56 6.11 -15.97 23.13
N PHE A 57 5.78 -16.97 22.32
CA PHE A 57 4.53 -17.71 22.41
C PHE A 57 4.69 -18.85 23.41
N ASP A 58 3.75 -18.96 24.33
CA ASP A 58 3.65 -20.11 25.23
C ASP A 58 2.20 -20.50 25.49
N LYS A 59 1.99 -21.57 26.25
CA LYS A 59 0.65 -22.09 26.56
C LYS A 59 -0.26 -21.05 27.25
N ASN A 60 0.31 -20.12 28.02
CA ASN A 60 -0.41 -19.09 28.76
C ASN A 60 -0.67 -17.84 27.90
N THR A 61 0.21 -17.53 26.95
CA THR A 61 0.09 -16.42 26.00
C THR A 61 0.10 -16.93 24.55
N PRO A 62 -0.96 -17.65 24.12
CA PRO A 62 -0.99 -18.27 22.79
C PRO A 62 -1.28 -17.30 21.66
N ASN A 63 -1.70 -16.06 21.96
CA ASN A 63 -2.02 -15.04 20.99
C ASN A 63 -1.32 -13.72 21.32
N TRP A 64 -0.87 -13.04 20.27
CA TRP A 64 -0.25 -11.72 20.33
C TRP A 64 -0.66 -10.90 19.12
N GLY A 65 -0.81 -9.59 19.28
CA GLY A 65 -1.34 -8.74 18.22
C GLY A 65 -1.45 -7.29 18.63
N TRP A 66 -2.23 -6.55 17.84
CA TRP A 66 -2.51 -5.14 18.05
C TRP A 66 -4.02 -4.95 18.22
N PRO A 67 -4.49 -4.55 19.42
CA PRO A 67 -5.89 -4.21 19.66
C PRO A 67 -6.37 -3.08 18.74
N ASP A 68 -5.54 -2.06 18.53
CA ASP A 68 -5.84 -0.92 17.65
C ASP A 68 -4.89 -0.92 16.44
N MET A 69 -5.08 -1.88 15.54
CA MET A 69 -4.26 -1.98 14.33
C MET A 69 -4.57 -0.83 13.38
N ILE A 70 -5.85 -0.60 13.11
CA ILE A 70 -6.37 0.52 12.31
C ILE A 70 -7.77 0.88 12.80
N SER A 71 -8.10 2.17 12.84
CA SER A 71 -9.47 2.58 13.17
C SER A 71 -10.44 2.15 12.06
N LEU A 72 -11.66 1.76 12.43
CA LEU A 72 -12.72 1.44 11.47
C LEU A 72 -13.03 2.65 10.59
N PHE A 73 -13.02 3.86 11.17
CA PHE A 73 -13.19 5.09 10.42
C PHE A 73 -12.17 5.27 9.28
N ASN A 74 -10.88 5.04 9.54
CA ASN A 74 -9.84 5.15 8.50
C ASN A 74 -9.88 3.96 7.53
N LEU A 75 -10.22 2.78 8.02
CA LEU A 75 -10.38 1.59 7.20
C LEU A 75 -11.52 1.74 6.18
N THR A 76 -12.67 2.27 6.60
CA THR A 76 -13.89 2.41 5.77
C THR A 76 -14.06 3.78 5.14
N ALA A 77 -13.12 4.71 5.33
CA ALA A 77 -13.20 6.03 4.72
C ALA A 77 -13.30 5.92 3.18
N PRO A 78 -14.11 6.77 2.53
CA PRO A 78 -14.16 6.81 1.08
C PRO A 78 -12.76 7.03 0.49
N ASN A 79 -12.37 6.18 -0.46
CA ASN A 79 -11.04 6.21 -1.08
C ASN A 79 -9.87 5.98 -0.11
N SER A 80 -10.07 5.31 1.03
CA SER A 80 -8.99 4.96 1.96
C SER A 80 -7.92 4.08 1.32
N GLY A 81 -8.28 3.31 0.28
CA GLY A 81 -7.43 2.35 -0.39
C GLY A 81 -7.33 0.99 0.30
N PHE A 82 -7.87 0.83 1.51
CA PHE A 82 -7.88 -0.46 2.21
C PHE A 82 -9.03 -1.38 1.80
N LEU A 83 -10.15 -0.79 1.38
CA LEU A 83 -11.34 -1.47 0.86
C LEU A 83 -11.59 -1.01 -0.58
N VAL A 84 -11.29 -1.87 -1.55
CA VAL A 84 -11.40 -1.54 -2.98
C VAL A 84 -12.42 -2.47 -3.65
N ASN A 85 -13.29 -1.89 -4.50
CA ASN A 85 -14.26 -2.61 -5.34
C ASN A 85 -15.24 -3.54 -4.60
N GLY A 86 -15.65 -3.19 -3.37
CA GLY A 86 -16.53 -4.05 -2.56
C GLY A 86 -15.88 -5.37 -2.12
N GLY A 87 -14.56 -5.48 -2.30
CA GLY A 87 -13.75 -6.58 -1.78
C GLY A 87 -13.50 -6.48 -0.27
N GLY A 88 -12.81 -7.48 0.27
CA GLY A 88 -12.42 -7.51 1.67
C GLY A 88 -11.14 -6.72 1.97
N VAL A 89 -10.83 -6.61 3.26
CA VAL A 89 -9.53 -6.11 3.74
C VAL A 89 -8.47 -7.18 3.49
N MET A 90 -7.39 -6.83 2.81
CA MET A 90 -6.26 -7.73 2.61
C MET A 90 -5.28 -7.60 3.78
N VAL A 91 -5.00 -8.72 4.44
CA VAL A 91 -4.04 -8.79 5.55
C VAL A 91 -2.95 -9.80 5.19
N ILE A 92 -1.69 -9.37 5.31
CA ILE A 92 -0.52 -10.22 5.16
C ILE A 92 0.07 -10.43 6.55
N ALA A 93 0.39 -11.67 6.91
CA ALA A 93 1.11 -12.00 8.11
C ALA A 93 2.40 -12.76 7.74
N GLU A 94 3.54 -12.21 8.11
CA GLU A 94 4.86 -12.80 7.90
C GLU A 94 5.37 -13.26 9.24
N VAL A 95 5.86 -14.50 9.32
CA VAL A 95 6.21 -15.15 10.59
C VAL A 95 7.53 -15.88 10.43
N GLU A 96 8.51 -15.49 11.23
CA GLU A 96 9.81 -16.14 11.32
C GLU A 96 9.98 -16.74 12.73
N ALA A 97 10.12 -18.07 12.79
CA ALA A 97 10.36 -18.78 14.04
C ALA A 97 11.86 -18.85 14.30
N LEU A 98 12.31 -18.21 15.37
CA LEU A 98 13.73 -18.02 15.66
C LEU A 98 14.27 -19.09 16.60
N GLU A 99 13.60 -19.37 17.72
CA GLU A 99 14.10 -20.29 18.75
C GLU A 99 12.99 -21.08 19.46
N VAL A 100 13.37 -22.25 19.97
CA VAL A 100 12.54 -23.07 20.86
C VAL A 100 13.33 -23.33 22.14
N ILE A 101 12.84 -22.82 23.26
CA ILE A 101 13.43 -23.12 24.58
C ILE A 101 12.57 -24.17 25.27
N ASP A 102 13.21 -25.27 25.63
CA ASP A 102 12.69 -26.24 26.59
C ASP A 102 13.15 -25.81 28.00
N THR A 103 12.23 -25.35 28.84
CA THR A 103 12.54 -24.84 30.17
C THR A 103 12.84 -25.94 31.20
N LEU A 104 13.09 -27.18 30.76
CA LEU A 104 13.65 -28.23 31.62
C LEU A 104 15.06 -27.89 32.16
N ASN A 105 15.74 -26.84 31.66
CA ASN A 105 16.98 -26.33 32.23
C ASN A 105 16.87 -24.84 32.65
N PRO A 106 16.90 -24.50 33.95
CA PRO A 106 16.68 -23.13 34.45
C PRO A 106 17.88 -22.16 34.27
N SER A 107 18.79 -22.39 33.34
CA SER A 107 20.06 -21.65 33.26
C SER A 107 20.30 -21.05 31.89
N GLN A 108 19.43 -20.14 31.47
CA GLN A 108 19.70 -19.06 30.51
C GLN A 108 18.45 -18.17 30.40
N VAL A 109 18.28 -17.28 31.38
CA VAL A 109 17.35 -16.15 31.28
C VAL A 109 18.20 -14.94 30.91
N ALA A 110 18.35 -14.71 29.61
CA ALA A 110 18.88 -13.46 29.08
C ALA A 110 17.77 -12.78 28.29
N GLU A 111 17.28 -11.69 28.89
CA GLU A 111 16.55 -10.55 28.36
C GLU A 111 16.36 -10.51 26.83
N ILE A 112 15.18 -10.86 26.34
CA ILE A 112 14.64 -10.27 25.10
C ILE A 112 13.14 -9.99 25.30
N SER A 113 12.81 -8.70 25.38
CA SER A 113 11.50 -8.04 25.36
C SER A 113 10.54 -8.29 26.55
N GLU A 114 10.73 -7.53 27.63
CA GLU A 114 9.59 -7.04 28.42
C GLU A 114 8.91 -5.91 27.63
N ASP A 115 7.99 -6.26 26.73
CA ASP A 115 6.93 -5.32 26.34
C ASP A 115 5.67 -5.76 27.08
N ARG A 116 5.67 -5.51 28.40
CA ARG A 116 4.44 -5.57 29.20
C ARG A 116 3.53 -4.52 28.62
N ALA A 117 2.45 -4.98 27.98
CA ALA A 117 1.36 -4.20 27.44
C ALA A 117 1.24 -2.81 28.10
N HIS A 118 1.76 -1.78 27.42
CA HIS A 118 1.36 -0.42 27.71
C HIS A 118 -0.10 -0.30 27.27
N ASP A 119 -0.96 -0.45 28.27
CA ASP A 119 -2.37 -0.13 28.27
C ASP A 119 -2.53 1.37 27.95
N TYR A 120 -2.49 1.73 26.66
CA TYR A 120 -2.98 3.01 26.19
C TYR A 120 -4.51 2.90 26.08
N SER A 121 -5.16 2.90 27.24
CA SER A 121 -6.58 3.23 27.36
C SER A 121 -6.73 4.71 26.98
N SER A 122 -6.93 4.98 25.70
CA SER A 122 -7.37 6.30 25.25
C SER A 122 -8.86 6.40 25.54
N SER A 123 -9.16 6.97 26.71
CA SER A 123 -10.48 7.43 27.15
C SER A 123 -11.26 8.03 25.98
N SER A 124 -12.23 7.28 25.47
CA SER A 124 -13.27 7.82 24.59
C SER A 124 -14.43 8.24 25.45
N ASP A 125 -14.53 9.56 25.64
CA ASP A 125 -15.79 10.19 25.96
C ASP A 125 -16.07 11.29 24.92
N GLU A 126 -17.35 11.38 24.59
CA GLU A 126 -18.03 12.42 23.81
C GLU A 126 -18.02 12.30 22.28
N LEU A 127 -19.05 11.56 21.83
CA LEU A 127 -19.80 11.78 20.59
C LEU A 127 -20.16 13.26 20.43
N GLN A 128 -19.71 13.88 19.33
CA GLN A 128 -20.49 14.80 18.48
C GLN A 128 -19.67 15.23 17.24
N ASN A 129 -20.25 15.00 16.04
CA ASN A 129 -19.95 15.60 14.73
C ASN A 129 -18.47 15.78 14.33
N LYS A 130 -17.88 14.82 13.60
CA LYS A 130 -16.42 14.71 13.42
C LYS A 130 -15.90 14.75 11.97
N ASP A 131 -16.55 15.50 11.08
CA ASP A 131 -15.98 15.74 9.74
C ASP A 131 -14.92 16.86 9.70
N ASP A 132 -14.69 17.59 10.80
CA ASP A 132 -13.84 18.80 10.79
C ASP A 132 -12.85 18.95 11.96
N VAL A 133 -12.67 17.90 12.79
CA VAL A 133 -11.70 17.97 13.90
C VAL A 133 -10.30 17.66 13.38
N ALA A 134 -9.47 18.69 13.27
CA ALA A 134 -8.06 18.56 12.94
C ALA A 134 -7.28 17.93 14.11
N ILE A 135 -6.57 16.84 13.83
CA ILE A 135 -5.73 16.11 14.79
C ILE A 135 -4.26 16.41 14.51
N GLU A 136 -3.50 16.69 15.57
CA GLU A 136 -2.06 16.89 15.46
C GLU A 136 -1.31 15.55 15.33
N VAL A 137 -0.48 15.42 14.30
CA VAL A 137 0.40 14.29 14.02
C VAL A 137 1.76 14.82 13.59
N ASN A 138 2.83 14.51 14.34
CA ASN A 138 4.21 14.94 14.06
C ASN A 138 4.35 16.45 13.78
N GLY A 139 3.57 17.28 14.48
CA GLY A 139 3.56 18.74 14.34
C GLY A 139 2.75 19.29 13.17
N PHE A 140 1.94 18.47 12.50
CA PHE A 140 0.98 18.85 11.45
C PHE A 140 -0.44 18.61 11.93
N GLN A 141 -1.37 19.50 11.60
CA GLN A 141 -2.79 19.28 11.86
C GLN A 141 -3.45 18.75 10.59
N VAL A 142 -4.03 17.55 10.69
CA VAL A 142 -4.64 16.83 9.56
C VAL A 142 -6.04 16.35 9.92
N LEU A 143 -6.87 16.09 8.92
CA LEU A 143 -8.20 15.55 9.14
C LEU A 143 -8.11 14.17 9.81
N HIS A 144 -9.08 13.85 10.67
CA HIS A 144 -9.15 12.55 11.34
C HIS A 144 -8.99 11.37 10.37
N SER A 145 -9.57 11.50 9.16
CA SER A 145 -9.54 10.48 8.09
C SER A 145 -8.15 10.22 7.52
N GLN A 146 -7.24 11.18 7.69
CA GLN A 146 -5.88 11.14 7.15
C GLN A 146 -4.85 10.74 8.22
N VAL A 147 -5.23 10.69 9.50
CA VAL A 147 -4.29 10.42 10.60
C VAL A 147 -3.53 9.12 10.41
N THR A 148 -4.21 8.02 10.05
CA THR A 148 -3.52 6.74 9.81
C THR A 148 -2.58 6.83 8.61
N GLN A 149 -3.01 7.50 7.54
CA GLN A 149 -2.19 7.69 6.33
C GLN A 149 -0.91 8.44 6.65
N VAL A 150 -1.02 9.55 7.39
CA VAL A 150 0.13 10.38 7.78
C VAL A 150 1.06 9.61 8.72
N LYS A 151 0.52 8.90 9.73
CA LYS A 151 1.33 8.06 10.62
C LYS A 151 2.11 7.00 9.84
N ALA A 152 1.45 6.30 8.90
CA ALA A 152 2.10 5.28 8.09
C ALA A 152 3.27 5.84 7.25
N ILE A 153 3.13 7.07 6.71
CA ILE A 153 4.21 7.73 5.96
C ILE A 153 5.40 8.00 6.89
N PHE A 154 5.18 8.57 8.08
CA PHE A 154 6.26 8.85 9.03
C PHE A 154 6.91 7.60 9.62
N GLU A 155 6.14 6.52 9.80
CA GLU A 155 6.69 5.23 10.25
C GLU A 155 7.67 4.66 9.21
N LYS A 156 7.38 4.82 7.91
CA LYS A 156 8.24 4.35 6.81
C LYS A 156 9.37 5.30 6.46
N HIS A 157 9.15 6.60 6.64
CA HIS A 157 10.11 7.66 6.34
C HIS A 157 10.28 8.57 7.56
N PRO A 158 10.99 8.11 8.61
CA PRO A 158 11.15 8.90 9.83
C PRO A 158 11.89 10.23 9.63
N ASP A 159 12.68 10.32 8.56
CA ASP A 159 13.46 11.48 8.15
C ASP A 159 12.71 12.43 7.19
N LEU A 160 11.43 12.16 6.91
CA LEU A 160 10.57 12.92 6.00
C LEU A 160 10.67 14.44 6.21
N THR A 161 10.77 14.89 7.46
CA THR A 161 10.80 16.31 7.82
C THR A 161 12.10 16.76 8.47
N SER A 162 13.20 16.02 8.30
CA SER A 162 14.48 16.32 8.95
C SER A 162 15.02 17.73 8.64
N ASN A 163 14.74 18.25 7.43
CA ASN A 163 15.16 19.60 7.01
C ASN A 163 13.99 20.60 6.94
N PHE A 164 12.80 20.21 7.37
CA PHE A 164 11.59 21.02 7.25
C PHE A 164 11.47 21.99 8.45
N SER A 165 11.56 23.30 8.20
CA SER A 165 11.67 24.31 9.27
C SER A 165 10.59 25.39 9.28
N LEU A 166 9.43 25.16 8.65
CA LEU A 166 8.34 26.14 8.61
C LEU A 166 7.65 26.26 9.97
N LYS A 167 7.47 27.52 10.43
CA LYS A 167 6.88 27.82 11.76
C LYS A 167 5.37 28.03 11.74
N ASN A 168 4.83 28.54 10.64
CA ASN A 168 3.39 28.86 10.55
C ASN A 168 2.57 27.58 10.37
N GLN A 169 1.69 27.28 11.33
CA GLN A 169 0.93 26.02 11.36
C GLN A 169 0.07 25.81 10.11
N GLN A 170 -0.61 26.86 9.62
CA GLN A 170 -1.47 26.75 8.43
C GLN A 170 -0.65 26.41 7.19
N ILE A 171 0.54 26.99 7.08
CA ILE A 171 1.47 26.68 5.99
C ILE A 171 1.97 25.23 6.13
N LYS A 172 2.37 24.79 7.34
CA LYS A 172 2.78 23.39 7.57
C LYS A 172 1.69 22.41 7.10
N ASN A 173 0.45 22.67 7.51
CA ASN A 173 -0.70 21.84 7.14
C ASN A 173 -0.91 21.83 5.62
N ALA A 174 -0.82 22.99 4.95
CA ALA A 174 -0.93 23.09 3.50
C ALA A 174 0.10 22.21 2.76
N TYR A 175 1.36 22.21 3.22
CA TYR A 175 2.39 21.31 2.66
C TYR A 175 2.09 19.84 2.92
N MET A 176 1.57 19.48 4.10
CA MET A 176 1.16 18.10 4.37
C MET A 176 0.01 17.69 3.46
N TYR A 177 -0.99 18.54 3.24
CA TYR A 177 -2.07 18.26 2.30
C TYR A 177 -1.56 18.11 0.86
N ALA A 178 -0.59 18.94 0.44
CA ALA A 178 0.06 18.79 -0.86
C ALA A 178 0.80 17.45 -0.97
N LEU A 179 1.53 17.01 0.08
CA LEU A 179 2.17 15.70 0.10
C LEU A 179 1.17 14.55 -0.03
N LEU A 180 0.05 14.61 0.70
CA LEU A 180 -1.00 13.60 0.62
C LEU A 180 -1.65 13.56 -0.77
N ASP A 181 -1.89 14.73 -1.39
CA ASP A 181 -2.43 14.81 -2.75
C ASP A 181 -1.44 14.28 -3.80
N LEU A 182 -0.14 14.55 -3.61
CA LEU A 182 0.93 14.01 -4.45
C LEU A 182 0.96 12.48 -4.37
N ILE A 183 1.02 11.91 -3.17
CA ILE A 183 1.03 10.45 -2.97
C ILE A 183 -0.23 9.82 -3.58
N LYS A 184 -1.40 10.43 -3.34
CA LYS A 184 -2.67 9.97 -3.92
C LYS A 184 -2.64 10.00 -5.45
N THR A 185 -2.09 11.06 -6.04
CA THR A 185 -1.95 11.18 -7.49
C THR A 185 -1.04 10.10 -8.04
N LEU A 186 0.13 9.89 -7.44
CA LEU A 186 1.10 8.89 -7.87
C LEU A 186 0.65 7.44 -7.67
N CYS A 187 -0.31 7.22 -6.77
CA CYS A 187 -0.91 5.91 -6.53
C CYS A 187 -2.15 5.61 -7.40
N LYS A 188 -2.50 6.49 -8.34
CA LYS A 188 -3.48 6.16 -9.38
C LYS A 188 -2.94 5.09 -10.32
N ALA A 189 -3.84 4.33 -10.96
CA ALA A 189 -3.43 3.34 -11.94
C ALA A 189 -2.69 4.02 -13.12
N PRO A 190 -1.66 3.39 -13.72
CA PRO A 190 -0.92 4.00 -14.84
C PRO A 190 -1.80 4.44 -16.02
N LYS A 191 -2.92 3.76 -16.24
CA LYS A 191 -3.90 4.10 -17.30
C LYS A 191 -4.70 5.37 -17.00
N GLU A 192 -4.75 5.80 -15.75
CA GLU A 192 -5.48 6.99 -15.29
C GLU A 192 -4.55 8.21 -15.12
N LEU A 193 -3.23 8.00 -15.18
CA LEU A 193 -2.22 9.03 -15.08
C LEU A 193 -1.99 9.66 -16.46
N THR A 194 -2.28 10.95 -16.58
CA THR A 194 -1.94 11.71 -17.78
C THR A 194 -0.54 12.30 -17.69
N VAL A 195 0.03 12.70 -18.84
CA VAL A 195 1.30 13.45 -18.88
C VAL A 195 1.20 14.75 -18.05
N GLU A 196 0.03 15.39 -18.08
CA GLU A 196 -0.24 16.58 -17.27
C GLU A 196 -0.22 16.27 -15.76
N ASP A 197 -0.81 15.15 -15.33
CA ASP A 197 -0.75 14.71 -13.93
C ASP A 197 0.68 14.46 -13.48
N LEU A 198 1.52 13.84 -14.32
CA LEU A 198 2.93 13.57 -14.02
C LEU A 198 3.74 14.87 -13.93
N ASN A 199 3.53 15.82 -14.83
CA ASN A 199 4.18 17.13 -14.78
C ASN A 199 3.76 17.92 -13.53
N LYS A 200 2.47 17.88 -13.17
CA LYS A 200 1.97 18.51 -11.95
C LYS A 200 2.57 17.85 -10.71
N ALA A 201 2.67 16.53 -10.70
CA ALA A 201 3.30 15.78 -9.62
C ALA A 201 4.78 16.11 -9.47
N ASP A 202 5.53 16.23 -10.57
CA ASP A 202 6.95 16.61 -10.56
C ASP A 202 7.18 18.03 -10.01
N ASN A 203 6.34 18.98 -10.43
CA ASN A 203 6.37 20.35 -9.90
C ASN A 203 6.06 20.37 -8.39
N MET A 204 5.01 19.68 -7.96
CA MET A 204 4.61 19.61 -6.55
C MET A 204 5.68 18.95 -5.69
N LEU A 205 6.27 17.86 -6.18
CA LEU A 205 7.40 17.18 -5.54
C LEU A 205 8.60 18.11 -5.38
N SER A 206 8.95 18.84 -6.44
CA SER A 206 10.04 19.81 -6.43
C SER A 206 9.82 20.91 -5.40
N ASP A 207 8.60 21.43 -5.27
CA ASP A 207 8.27 22.47 -4.30
C ASP A 207 8.27 21.95 -2.85
N LEU A 208 7.82 20.71 -2.62
CA LEU A 208 7.93 20.05 -1.31
C LEU A 208 9.38 19.83 -0.89
N ILE A 209 10.25 19.40 -1.81
CA ILE A 209 11.69 19.24 -1.55
C ILE A 209 12.33 20.59 -1.22
N LYS A 210 12.02 21.66 -1.97
CA LYS A 210 12.50 23.02 -1.67
C LYS A 210 12.04 23.51 -0.29
N ALA A 211 10.86 23.09 0.17
CA ALA A 211 10.35 23.40 1.50
C ALA A 211 11.06 22.61 2.62
N GLY A 212 11.91 21.63 2.28
CA GLY A 212 12.73 20.87 3.21
C GLY A 212 12.22 19.46 3.52
N PHE A 213 11.24 18.94 2.79
CA PHE A 213 10.85 17.54 2.91
C PHE A 213 11.91 16.63 2.27
N ASN A 214 12.26 15.53 2.94
CA ASN A 214 13.03 14.45 2.34
C ASN A 214 12.10 13.51 1.57
N LEU A 215 12.09 13.62 0.24
CA LEU A 215 11.21 12.88 -0.67
C LEU A 215 11.97 12.12 -1.76
N ASP A 216 13.22 11.75 -1.50
CA ASP A 216 14.06 11.02 -2.46
C ASP A 216 13.41 9.71 -2.91
N TRP A 217 12.75 9.00 -1.98
CA TRP A 217 12.01 7.77 -2.25
C TRP A 217 10.84 8.01 -3.23
N LEU A 218 10.14 9.14 -3.09
CA LEU A 218 9.01 9.48 -3.95
C LEU A 218 9.48 9.96 -5.33
N ARG A 219 10.61 10.68 -5.36
CA ARG A 219 11.30 11.07 -6.61
C ARG A 219 11.72 9.85 -7.41
N GLN A 220 12.39 8.91 -6.76
CA GLN A 220 12.82 7.67 -7.41
C GLN A 220 11.63 6.87 -7.96
N LYS A 221 10.52 6.81 -7.22
CA LYS A 221 9.29 6.14 -7.70
C LYS A 221 8.66 6.85 -8.89
N LEU A 222 8.62 8.17 -8.89
CA LEU A 222 8.11 8.96 -10.02
C LEU A 222 8.96 8.73 -11.28
N ASP A 223 10.29 8.81 -11.16
CA ASP A 223 11.22 8.58 -12.27
C ASP A 223 11.04 7.15 -12.84
N GLN A 224 10.95 6.13 -11.98
CA GLN A 224 10.66 4.75 -12.41
C GLN A 224 9.31 4.59 -13.12
N GLY A 225 8.29 5.33 -12.69
CA GLY A 225 6.97 5.34 -13.32
C GLY A 225 7.03 5.94 -14.73
N LEU A 226 7.74 7.06 -14.87
CA LEU A 226 7.93 7.75 -16.14
C LEU A 226 8.71 6.89 -17.15
N ASP A 227 9.79 6.25 -16.71
CA ASP A 227 10.60 5.35 -17.56
C ASP A 227 9.77 4.17 -18.09
N LYS A 228 8.93 3.57 -17.23
CA LYS A 228 8.02 2.49 -17.64
C LYS A 228 6.99 2.99 -18.66
N GLN A 229 6.43 4.19 -18.47
CA GLN A 229 5.48 4.78 -19.40
C GLN A 229 6.11 5.00 -20.78
N ILE A 230 7.32 5.58 -20.82
CA ILE A 230 8.07 5.79 -22.06
C ILE A 230 8.32 4.47 -22.79
N ALA A 231 8.66 3.40 -22.04
CA ALA A 231 8.87 2.07 -22.61
C ALA A 231 7.58 1.50 -23.22
N TYR A 232 6.44 1.62 -22.53
CA TYR A 232 5.14 1.21 -23.06
C TYR A 232 4.75 1.99 -24.32
N ASP A 233 4.87 3.31 -24.32
CA ASP A 233 4.55 4.16 -25.47
C ASP A 233 5.42 3.85 -26.68
N THR A 234 6.70 3.53 -26.44
CA THR A 234 7.62 3.08 -27.50
C THR A 234 7.17 1.74 -28.09
N ARG A 235 6.76 0.80 -27.23
CA ARG A 235 6.27 -0.51 -27.67
C ARG A 235 4.95 -0.41 -28.44
N ILE A 236 4.03 0.44 -28.01
CA ILE A 236 2.75 0.68 -28.70
C ILE A 236 3.01 1.23 -30.10
N ARG A 237 3.85 2.25 -30.24
CA ARG A 237 4.20 2.83 -31.55
C ARG A 237 4.81 1.81 -32.52
N GLU A 238 5.66 0.91 -32.02
CA GLU A 238 6.22 -0.17 -32.83
C GLU A 238 5.15 -1.19 -33.26
N LEU A 239 4.24 -1.57 -32.36
CA LEU A 239 3.12 -2.45 -32.69
C LEU A 239 2.16 -1.81 -33.70
N GLU A 240 1.84 -0.52 -33.57
CA GLU A 240 1.03 0.23 -34.53
C GLU A 240 1.66 0.25 -35.92
N LYS A 241 2.98 0.46 -36.01
CA LYS A 241 3.73 0.38 -37.26
C LYS A 241 3.62 -1.01 -37.90
N GLN A 242 3.74 -2.07 -37.09
CA GLN A 242 3.59 -3.44 -37.59
C GLN A 242 2.16 -3.74 -38.06
N VAL A 243 1.15 -3.25 -37.34
CA VAL A 243 -0.26 -3.38 -37.74
C VAL A 243 -0.49 -2.68 -39.09
N LYS A 244 -0.01 -1.44 -39.24
CA LYS A 244 -0.13 -0.68 -40.50
C LYS A 244 0.54 -1.41 -41.67
N LYS A 245 1.74 -1.97 -41.46
CA LYS A 245 2.46 -2.75 -42.47
C LYS A 245 1.68 -4.00 -42.89
N ARG A 246 1.17 -4.78 -41.93
CA ARG A 246 0.39 -6.00 -42.22
C ARG A 246 -0.92 -5.68 -42.93
N LYS A 247 -1.58 -4.57 -42.56
CA LYS A 247 -2.81 -4.13 -43.21
C LYS A 247 -2.60 -3.79 -44.68
N LEU A 248 -1.49 -3.13 -45.02
CA LEU A 248 -1.13 -2.84 -46.41
C LEU A 248 -0.89 -4.13 -47.22
N ALA A 249 -0.11 -5.07 -46.67
CA ALA A 249 0.14 -6.35 -47.33
C ALA A 249 -1.15 -7.15 -47.56
N LEU A 250 -2.11 -7.08 -46.63
CA LEU A 250 -3.42 -7.70 -46.80
C LEU A 250 -4.20 -7.08 -47.96
N THR A 251 -4.21 -5.75 -48.08
CA THR A 251 -4.91 -5.08 -49.20
C THR A 251 -4.30 -5.38 -50.56
N GLU A 252 -2.98 -5.59 -50.63
CA GLU A 252 -2.30 -6.02 -51.87
C GLU A 252 -2.73 -7.44 -52.25
N LEU A 253 -2.72 -8.39 -51.29
CA LEU A 253 -3.17 -9.76 -51.49
C LEU A 253 -4.65 -9.86 -51.87
N GLU A 254 -5.52 -9.05 -51.26
CA GLU A 254 -6.94 -8.95 -51.63
C GLU A 254 -7.10 -8.47 -53.07
N GLY A 255 -6.31 -7.48 -53.50
CA GLY A 255 -6.31 -7.00 -54.87
C GLY A 255 -5.87 -8.06 -55.88
N ASP A 256 -4.84 -8.85 -55.54
CA ASP A 256 -4.38 -9.94 -56.40
C ASP A 256 -5.41 -11.08 -56.48
N LEU A 257 -6.05 -11.42 -55.36
CA LEU A 257 -7.15 -12.39 -55.33
C LEU A 257 -8.31 -11.99 -56.26
N GLU A 258 -8.72 -10.72 -56.25
CA GLU A 258 -9.80 -10.24 -57.12
C GLU A 258 -9.43 -10.26 -58.61
N LYS A 259 -8.18 -9.96 -58.97
CA LYS A 259 -7.70 -10.10 -60.36
C LYS A 259 -7.77 -11.56 -60.82
N GLU A 260 -7.36 -12.49 -59.97
CA GLU A 260 -7.33 -13.91 -60.29
C GLU A 260 -8.74 -14.49 -60.45
N LYS A 261 -9.68 -14.06 -59.58
CA LYS A 261 -11.12 -14.37 -59.75
C LYS A 261 -11.70 -13.83 -61.06
N ALA A 262 -11.35 -12.60 -61.44
CA ALA A 262 -11.78 -12.01 -62.69
C ALA A 262 -11.22 -12.77 -63.91
N ALA A 263 -9.93 -13.12 -63.88
CA ALA A 263 -9.29 -13.91 -64.93
C ALA A 263 -9.93 -15.30 -65.08
N ALA A 264 -10.20 -15.98 -63.96
CA ALA A 264 -10.87 -17.28 -63.96
C ALA A 264 -12.27 -17.20 -64.59
N SER A 265 -13.05 -16.15 -64.28
CA SER A 265 -14.40 -15.97 -64.83
C SER A 265 -14.39 -15.73 -66.34
N VAL A 266 -13.38 -15.02 -66.87
CA VAL A 266 -13.22 -14.80 -68.32
C VAL A 266 -12.83 -16.10 -69.03
N ALA A 267 -11.92 -16.88 -68.46
CA ALA A 267 -11.46 -18.13 -69.07
C ALA A 267 -12.60 -19.13 -69.29
N THR A 268 -13.58 -19.22 -68.38
CA THR A 268 -14.74 -20.11 -68.50
C THR A 268 -15.68 -19.75 -69.66
N ILE A 269 -15.73 -18.47 -70.06
CA ILE A 269 -16.62 -17.99 -71.15
C ILE A 269 -16.07 -18.37 -72.53
N PHE A 270 -14.76 -18.52 -72.68
CA PHE A 270 -14.10 -18.82 -73.95
C PHE A 270 -13.85 -20.31 -74.21
N SER A 271 -14.31 -21.18 -73.31
CA SER A 271 -14.13 -22.64 -73.37
C SER A 271 -15.38 -23.45 -73.74
N ASP A 272 -16.50 -22.78 -74.04
CA ASP A 272 -17.72 -23.36 -74.65
C ASP A 272 -17.80 -23.04 -76.16
#